data_AF-A0A183FVS8-F1
#
_entry.id   AF-A0A183FVS8-F1
#
_cell.length_a   1.000
_cell.length_b   1.000
_cell.length_c   1.000
_cell.angle_alpha   90.00
_cell.angle_beta   90.00
_cell.angle_gamma   90.00
#
_symmetry.space_group_name_H-M   'P 1'
#
loop_
_entity.id
_entity.type
_entity.pdbx_description
1 polymer ?
#
loop_
_entity_poly.entity_id
_entity_poly.type
_entity_poly.pdbx_seq_one_letter_code
_entity_poly.pdbx_strand_id
1 'polypeptide(L)'
;MSRESERITVVELHKTGMRTADIVRTTGFKQRTVYKIVRRYKETGGTSDRPRSGRPTTATTPENINKVRCRIRRNPEVSMNKI
;
A
#
# COMPACT_ATOMS: atom_id res chain seq x y z
N MET A 1 17.88 -13.85 4.30
CA MET A 1 16.53 -13.83 3.68
C MET A 1 16.07 -12.38 3.56
N SER A 2 15.55 -11.97 2.40
CA SER A 2 14.91 -10.66 2.27
C SER A 2 13.51 -10.70 2.88
N ARG A 3 13.00 -9.56 3.38
CA ARG A 3 11.63 -9.45 3.92
C ARG A 3 10.55 -9.76 2.88
N GLU A 4 10.86 -9.64 1.60
CA GLU A 4 9.95 -9.99 0.52
C GLU A 4 9.90 -11.51 0.34
N SER A 5 11.06 -12.18 0.38
CA SER A 5 11.15 -13.64 0.36
C SER A 5 10.39 -14.28 1.52
N GLU A 6 10.53 -13.76 2.74
CA GLU A 6 9.77 -14.25 3.92
C GLU A 6 8.25 -14.15 3.72
N ARG A 7 7.78 -13.07 3.09
CA ARG A 7 6.35 -12.86 2.80
C ARG A 7 5.83 -13.85 1.79
N ILE A 8 6.58 -14.07 0.71
CA ILE A 8 6.23 -15.01 -0.35
C ILE A 8 6.11 -16.42 0.24
N THR A 9 7.12 -16.88 0.97
CA THR A 9 7.13 -18.21 1.59
C THR A 9 5.94 -18.42 2.53
N VAL A 10 5.65 -17.45 3.41
CA VAL A 10 4.51 -17.55 4.34
C VAL A 10 3.17 -17.58 3.59
N VAL A 11 3.02 -16.80 2.52
CA VAL A 11 1.78 -16.78 1.73
C VAL A 11 1.60 -18.07 0.95
N GLU A 12 2.66 -18.64 0.37
CA GLU A 12 2.60 -19.93 -0.32
C GLU A 12 2.19 -21.06 0.63
N LEU A 13 2.81 -21.15 1.81
CA LEU A 13 2.42 -22.13 2.83
C LEU A 13 0.99 -21.91 3.35
N HIS A 14 0.53 -20.66 3.39
CA HIS A 14 -0.86 -20.40 3.75
C HIS A 14 -1.85 -20.84 2.66
N LYS A 15 -1.49 -20.65 1.37
CA LYS A 15 -2.30 -21.08 0.22
C LYS A 15 -2.46 -22.59 0.13
N THR A 16 -1.46 -23.37 0.57
CA THR A 16 -1.57 -24.84 0.67
C THR A 16 -2.47 -25.31 1.82
N GLY A 17 -3.02 -24.38 2.61
CA GLY A 17 -3.97 -24.69 3.69
C GLY A 17 -3.31 -24.93 5.05
N MET A 18 -2.00 -24.70 5.20
CA MET A 18 -1.34 -24.84 6.50
C MET A 18 -1.86 -23.80 7.50
N ARG A 19 -2.03 -24.21 8.76
CA ARG A 19 -2.41 -23.30 9.84
C ARG A 19 -1.21 -22.41 10.17
N THR A 20 -1.48 -21.18 10.61
CA THR A 20 -0.42 -20.22 10.97
C THR A 20 0.55 -20.75 12.02
N ALA A 21 0.08 -21.55 12.97
CA ALA A 21 0.94 -22.17 13.99
C ALA A 21 1.92 -23.19 13.38
N ASP A 22 1.50 -23.96 12.38
CA ASP A 22 2.38 -24.89 11.66
C ASP A 22 3.43 -24.12 10.87
N ILE A 23 3.04 -23.03 10.19
CA ILE A 23 3.96 -22.17 9.45
C ILE A 23 5.05 -21.61 10.36
N VAL A 24 4.72 -21.19 11.59
CA VAL A 24 5.72 -20.73 12.58
C VAL A 24 6.71 -21.85 12.90
N ARG A 25 6.23 -23.06 13.15
CA ARG A 25 7.10 -24.21 13.47
C ARG A 25 8.00 -24.59 12.30
N THR A 26 7.47 -24.59 11.08
CA THR A 26 8.20 -24.98 9.86
C THR A 26 9.23 -23.93 9.44
N THR A 27 8.89 -22.65 9.50
CA THR A 27 9.77 -21.56 9.02
C THR A 27 10.71 -21.02 10.10
N GLY A 28 10.39 -21.21 11.38
CA GLY A 28 11.11 -20.58 12.49
C GLY A 28 10.90 -19.07 12.59
N PHE A 29 10.02 -18.48 11.77
CA PHE A 29 9.75 -17.05 11.82
C PHE A 29 8.97 -16.66 13.07
N LYS A 30 9.18 -15.42 13.54
CA LYS A 30 8.44 -14.88 14.68
C LYS A 30 6.93 -14.97 14.42
N GLN A 31 6.18 -15.51 15.38
CA GLN A 31 4.73 -15.66 15.30
C GLN A 31 4.03 -14.36 14.87
N ARG A 32 4.40 -13.22 15.46
CA ARG A 32 3.84 -11.90 15.11
C ARG A 32 4.04 -11.54 13.63
N THR A 33 5.15 -11.95 13.03
CA THR A 33 5.45 -11.71 11.61
C THR A 33 4.51 -12.55 10.74
N VAL A 34 4.43 -13.86 11.00
CA VAL A 34 3.55 -14.78 10.26
C VAL A 34 2.09 -14.30 10.30
N TYR A 35 1.59 -13.93 11.50
CA TYR A 35 0.24 -13.41 11.65
C TYR A 35 0.00 -12.12 10.86
N LYS A 36 0.95 -11.16 10.88
CA LYS A 36 0.84 -9.92 10.10
C LYS A 36 0.80 -10.17 8.60
N ILE A 37 1.60 -11.12 8.11
CA ILE A 37 1.66 -11.47 6.69
C ILE A 37 0.35 -12.12 6.25
N VAL A 38 -0.12 -13.13 6.98
CA VAL A 38 -1.38 -13.81 6.65
C VAL A 38 -2.57 -12.86 6.74
N ARG A 39 -2.63 -12.02 7.78
CA ARG A 39 -3.68 -10.98 7.89
C ARG A 39 -3.65 -10.03 6.71
N ARG A 40 -2.47 -9.54 6.32
CA ARG A 40 -2.31 -8.65 5.17
C ARG A 40 -2.78 -9.34 3.89
N TYR A 41 -2.35 -10.57 3.65
CA TYR A 41 -2.77 -11.35 2.47
C TYR A 41 -4.28 -11.53 2.40
N LYS A 42 -4.97 -11.76 3.53
CA LYS A 42 -6.45 -11.83 3.57
C LYS A 42 -7.13 -10.51 3.24
N GLU A 43 -6.51 -9.37 3.58
CA GLU A 43 -7.08 -8.04 3.32
C GLU A 43 -6.80 -7.55 1.90
N THR A 44 -5.60 -7.81 1.35
CA THR A 44 -5.15 -7.23 0.06
C THR A 44 -4.98 -8.24 -1.07
N GLY A 45 -4.99 -9.55 -0.80
CA GLY A 45 -4.78 -10.61 -1.79
C GLY A 45 -3.33 -10.76 -2.31
N GLY A 46 -2.44 -9.83 -1.96
CA GLY A 46 -1.05 -9.77 -2.43
C GLY A 46 0.01 -9.83 -1.33
N THR A 47 1.27 -9.98 -1.76
CA THR A 47 2.49 -9.96 -0.91
C THR A 47 3.17 -8.59 -0.84
N SER A 48 2.75 -7.66 -1.71
CA SER A 48 3.28 -6.31 -1.78
C SER A 48 3.06 -5.54 -0.46
N ASP A 49 3.90 -4.52 -0.25
CA ASP A 49 3.67 -3.60 0.87
C ASP A 49 2.44 -2.75 0.61
N ARG A 50 1.72 -2.44 1.70
CA ARG A 50 0.62 -1.48 1.62
C ARG A 50 1.19 -0.12 1.22
N PRO A 51 0.46 0.67 0.41
CA PRO A 51 0.80 2.07 0.27
C PRO A 51 0.89 2.69 1.66
N ARG A 52 1.94 3.47 1.90
CA ARG A 52 2.14 4.12 3.19
C ARG A 52 0.98 5.09 3.42
N SER A 53 0.43 5.08 4.64
CA SER A 53 -0.48 6.12 5.07
C SER A 53 0.30 7.43 5.21
N GLY A 54 0.24 8.27 4.18
CA GLY A 54 0.72 9.64 4.22
C GLY A 54 -0.40 10.61 4.56
N ARG A 55 -0.05 11.86 4.88
CA ARG A 55 -1.04 12.95 4.96
C ARG A 55 -1.63 13.18 3.56
N PRO A 56 -2.96 13.27 3.40
CA PRO A 56 -3.54 13.61 2.11
C PRO A 56 -3.00 14.96 1.65
N THR A 57 -2.48 15.02 0.42
CA THR A 57 -2.03 16.27 -0.19
C THR A 57 -3.25 17.06 -0.64
N THR A 58 -3.46 18.23 -0.04
CA THR A 58 -4.61 19.08 -0.38
C THR A 58 -4.37 19.87 -1.66
N ALA A 59 -3.15 20.32 -1.92
CA ALA A 59 -2.83 21.15 -3.08
C ALA A 59 -2.97 20.42 -4.42
N THR A 60 -2.57 19.15 -4.49
CA THR A 60 -2.49 18.37 -5.74
C THR A 60 -3.65 17.39 -5.91
N THR A 61 -4.80 17.65 -5.28
CA THR A 61 -5.98 16.82 -5.54
C THR A 61 -6.46 17.03 -6.98
N PRO A 62 -7.04 16.01 -7.64
CA PRO A 62 -7.57 16.16 -8.99
C PRO A 62 -8.56 17.33 -9.13
N GLU A 63 -9.36 17.56 -8.09
CA GLU A 63 -10.30 18.67 -8.02
C GLU A 63 -9.60 20.04 -8.02
N ASN A 64 -8.58 20.22 -7.18
CA ASN A 64 -7.86 21.49 -7.10
C ASN A 64 -7.02 21.75 -8.35
N ILE A 65 -6.41 20.71 -8.94
CA ILE A 65 -5.75 20.80 -10.23
C ILE A 65 -6.74 21.26 -11.31
N ASN A 66 -7.95 20.69 -11.33
CA ASN A 66 -8.98 21.07 -12.29
C ASN A 66 -9.43 22.53 -12.10
N LYS A 67 -9.63 22.97 -10.85
CA LYS A 67 -9.95 24.37 -10.52
C LYS A 67 -8.90 25.34 -11.07
N VAL A 68 -7.62 25.05 -10.86
CA VAL A 68 -6.50 25.87 -11.39
C VAL A 68 -6.50 25.87 -12.91
N ARG A 69 -6.63 24.70 -13.56
CA ARG A 69 -6.70 24.58 -15.03
C ARG A 69 -7.86 25.40 -15.61
N CYS A 70 -9.03 25.34 -14.99
CA CYS A 70 -10.19 26.13 -15.42
C CYS A 70 -9.95 27.64 -15.27
N ARG A 71 -9.27 28.10 -14.21
CA ARG A 71 -8.92 29.52 -14.03
C ARG A 71 -7.97 30.00 -15.14
N ILE A 72 -6.91 29.24 -15.41
CA ILE A 72 -5.96 29.55 -16.50
C ILE A 72 -6.68 29.59 -17.86
N ARG A 73 -7.52 28.59 -18.15
CA ARG A 73 -8.25 28.55 -19.43
C ARG A 73 -9.23 29.72 -19.60
N ARG A 74 -9.86 30.18 -18.52
CA ARG A 74 -10.81 31.31 -18.56
C ARG A 74 -10.12 32.64 -18.81
N ASN A 75 -8.93 32.85 -18.24
CA ASN A 75 -8.16 34.06 -18.45
C ASN A 75 -6.65 33.75 -18.45
N PRO A 76 -6.05 33.49 -19.63
CA PRO A 76 -4.67 33.04 -19.74
C PRO A 76 -3.64 34.15 -19.48
N GLU A 77 -4.04 35.43 -19.52
CA GLU A 77 -3.12 36.56 -19.29
C GLU A 77 -2.89 36.85 -17.81
N VAL A 78 -3.64 36.20 -16.92
CA VAL A 78 -3.51 36.40 -15.47
C VAL A 78 -2.27 35.69 -14.95
N SER A 79 -1.46 36.43 -14.19
CA SER A 79 -0.31 35.89 -13.46
C SER A 79 -0.74 34.76 -12.52
N MET A 80 0.05 33.68 -12.47
CA MET A 80 -0.16 32.53 -11.59
C MET A 80 -0.31 32.90 -10.10
N ASN A 81 0.30 33.99 -9.65
CA ASN A 81 0.18 34.44 -8.26
C ASN A 81 -1.22 34.99 -7.91
N LYS A 82 -2.03 35.32 -8.93
CA LYS A 82 -3.41 35.83 -8.79
C LYS A 82 -4.46 34.74 -9.06
N ILE A 83 -4.04 33.52 -9.40
CA ILE A 83 -4.89 32.36 -9.67
C ILE A 83 -5.10 31.56 -8.40
#